data_AF-A0A1G0JPJ8-F1
#
_entry.id   AF-A0A1G0JPJ8-F1
#
_cell.length_a   1.000
_cell.length_b   1.000
_cell.length_c   1.000
_cell.angle_alpha   90.00
_cell.angle_beta   90.00
_cell.angle_gamma   90.00
#
_symmetry.space_group_name_H-M   'P 1'
#
loop_
_entity.id
_entity.type
_entity.pdbx_description
1 polymer ?
#
loop_
_entity_poly.entity_id
_entity_poly.type
_entity_poly.pdbx_seq_one_letter_code
_entity_poly.pdbx_strand_id
1 'polypeptide(L)'
;MNLYDFPKYYDLSYSYNMHDELAFLKQVFTKYTDTKHPRLLEPACGTGRLLVPLTRAGFDCTGFDLNSNALDYLKKNCNITG
;
A
#
# COMPACT_ATOMS: atom_id res chain seq x y z
N MET A 1 -2.96 -6.37 23.94
CA MET A 1 -2.55 -5.09 23.30
C MET A 1 -1.92 -5.49 21.97
N ASN A 2 -2.55 -5.16 20.85
CA ASN A 2 -2.11 -5.61 19.52
C ASN A 2 -1.34 -4.48 18.81
N LEU A 3 -0.15 -4.75 18.29
CA LEU A 3 0.70 -3.76 17.59
C LEU A 3 -0.03 -3.13 16.38
N TYR A 4 -0.91 -3.90 15.73
CA TYR A 4 -1.70 -3.43 14.59
C TYR A 4 -2.71 -2.33 14.96
N ASP A 5 -3.12 -2.21 16.22
CA ASP A 5 -4.00 -1.13 16.67
C ASP A 5 -3.27 0.22 16.78
N PHE A 6 -1.94 0.23 16.65
CA PHE A 6 -1.13 1.43 16.72
C PHE A 6 -0.37 1.69 15.40
N PRO A 7 -1.06 2.21 14.37
CA PRO A 7 -0.52 2.29 12.99
C PRO A 7 0.78 3.09 12.89
N LYS A 8 0.96 4.12 13.72
CA LYS A 8 2.21 4.92 13.75
C LYS A 8 3.45 4.10 14.14
N TYR A 9 3.31 3.17 15.09
CA TYR A 9 4.44 2.31 15.50
C TYR A 9 4.65 1.19 14.50
N TYR A 10 3.58 0.66 13.90
CA TYR A 10 3.68 -0.28 12.79
C TYR A 10 4.51 0.29 11.63
N ASP A 11 4.20 1.50 11.17
CA ASP A 11 4.95 2.15 10.09
C ASP A 11 6.42 2.37 10.44
N LEU A 12 6.71 2.81 11.66
CA LEU A 12 8.09 2.99 12.12
C LEU A 12 8.91 1.70 12.05
N SER A 13 8.28 0.56 12.35
CA SER A 13 8.95 -0.75 12.38
C SER A 13 9.02 -1.43 11.01
N TYR A 14 8.02 -1.25 10.16
CA TYR A 14 7.83 -2.10 8.97
C TYR A 14 7.85 -1.37 7.63
N SER A 15 7.86 -0.03 7.62
CA SER A 15 7.92 0.75 6.37
C SER A 15 9.35 1.15 5.97
N TYR A 16 10.36 0.68 6.69
CA TYR A 16 11.77 0.93 6.37
C TYR A 16 12.24 0.02 5.24
N ASN A 17 12.66 0.63 4.13
CA ASN A 17 13.26 0.00 2.95
C ASN A 17 12.34 -0.91 2.11
N MET A 18 11.38 -0.28 1.44
CA MET A 18 10.42 -0.90 0.52
C MET A 18 10.91 -1.05 -0.93
N HIS A 19 12.15 -0.66 -1.21
CA HIS A 19 12.61 -0.47 -2.59
C HIS A 19 12.58 -1.77 -3.40
N ASP A 20 13.16 -2.84 -2.86
CA ASP A 20 13.28 -4.12 -3.55
C ASP A 20 11.90 -4.79 -3.73
N GLU A 21 11.01 -4.67 -2.74
CA GLU A 21 9.64 -5.20 -2.82
C GLU A 21 8.83 -4.49 -3.91
N LEU A 22 8.91 -3.15 -3.97
CA LEU A 22 8.24 -2.38 -5.02
C LEU A 22 8.82 -2.66 -6.42
N ALA A 23 10.15 -2.85 -6.52
CA ALA A 23 10.80 -3.23 -7.77
C ALA A 23 10.37 -4.62 -8.23
N PHE A 24 10.30 -5.58 -7.30
CA PHE A 24 9.81 -6.93 -7.58
C PHE A 24 8.36 -6.91 -8.08
N LEU A 25 7.46 -6.20 -7.40
CA LEU A 25 6.06 -6.09 -7.82
C LEU A 25 5.93 -5.50 -9.22
N LYS A 26 6.68 -4.44 -9.57
CA LYS A 26 6.68 -3.88 -10.93
C LYS A 26 7.12 -4.88 -12.00
N GLN A 27 8.09 -5.74 -11.68
CA GLN A 27 8.51 -6.81 -12.58
C GLN A 27 7.43 -7.87 -12.74
N VAL A 28 6.75 -8.24 -11.65
CA VAL A 28 5.58 -9.15 -11.67
C VAL A 28 4.49 -8.58 -12.56
N PHE A 29 4.13 -7.30 -12.40
CA PHE A 29 3.11 -6.65 -13.25
C PHE A 29 3.50 -6.68 -14.72
N THR A 30 4.76 -6.35 -15.04
CA THR A 30 5.27 -6.39 -16.42
C THR A 30 5.24 -7.80 -17.02
N LYS A 31 5.49 -8.84 -16.20
CA LYS A 31 5.54 -10.23 -16.68
C LYS A 31 4.17 -10.85 -16.87
N TYR A 32 3.20 -10.51 -16.02
CA TYR A 32 1.93 -11.24 -15.93
C TYR A 32 0.70 -10.40 -16.32
N THR A 33 0.90 -9.18 -16.83
CA THR A 33 -0.20 -8.35 -17.33
C THR A 33 0.12 -7.80 -18.71
N ASP A 34 -0.90 -7.68 -19.56
CA ASP A 34 -0.76 -7.16 -20.92
C ASP A 34 -0.76 -5.62 -20.99
N THR A 35 -0.84 -4.95 -19.84
CA THR A 35 -0.89 -3.49 -19.72
C THR A 35 0.27 -2.97 -18.88
N LYS A 36 0.75 -1.77 -19.19
CA LYS A 36 1.78 -1.10 -18.38
C LYS A 36 1.23 -0.54 -17.06
N HIS A 37 -0.09 -0.39 -16.95
CA HIS A 37 -0.80 0.16 -15.79
C HIS A 37 -2.00 -0.72 -15.42
N PRO A 38 -1.78 -1.95 -14.93
CA PRO A 38 -2.86 -2.75 -14.39
C PRO A 38 -3.49 -2.07 -13.18
N ARG A 39 -4.79 -2.32 -12.98
CA ARG A 39 -5.48 -1.96 -11.73
C ARG A 39 -5.05 -2.95 -10.64
N LEU A 40 -4.74 -2.43 -9.46
CA LEU A 40 -4.18 -3.19 -8.35
C LEU A 40 -5.17 -3.25 -7.19
N LEU A 41 -5.32 -4.43 -6.60
CA LEU A 41 -6.09 -4.63 -5.37
C LEU A 41 -5.15 -5.12 -4.26
N GLU A 42 -4.99 -4.35 -3.19
CA GLU A 42 -4.22 -4.74 -1.99
C GLU A 42 -5.18 -5.20 -0.88
N PRO A 43 -5.37 -6.51 -0.68
CA PRO A 43 -6.06 -7.02 0.50
C PRO A 43 -5.19 -6.86 1.75
N ALA A 44 -5.81 -6.57 2.89
CA ALA A 44 -5.12 -6.28 4.15
C ALA A 44 -4.08 -5.15 3.99
N CYS A 45 -4.52 -4.03 3.39
CA CYS A 45 -3.64 -2.92 3.02
C CYS A 45 -3.01 -2.17 4.20
N GLY A 46 -3.52 -2.38 5.42
CA GLY A 46 -3.03 -1.74 6.63
C GLY A 46 -2.90 -0.23 6.49
N THR A 47 -1.72 0.29 6.81
CA THR A 47 -1.36 1.72 6.70
C THR A 47 -0.98 2.15 5.28
N GLY A 48 -1.10 1.26 4.29
CA GLY A 48 -0.80 1.50 2.87
C GLY A 48 0.67 1.51 2.52
N ARG A 49 1.50 0.73 3.22
CA ARG A 49 2.95 0.60 2.99
C ARG A 49 3.31 0.38 1.52
N LEU A 50 2.52 -0.42 0.79
CA LEU A 50 2.69 -0.65 -0.65
C LEU A 50 1.69 0.15 -1.49
N LEU A 51 0.42 0.23 -1.09
CA LEU A 51 -0.60 0.93 -1.86
C LEU A 51 -0.30 2.41 -2.07
N VAL A 52 0.23 3.13 -1.08
CA VAL A 52 0.59 4.55 -1.22
C VAL A 52 1.68 4.76 -2.28
N PRO A 53 2.87 4.13 -2.21
CA PRO A 53 3.89 4.33 -3.23
C PRO A 53 3.49 3.80 -4.61
N LEU A 54 2.68 2.73 -4.70
CA LEU A 54 2.15 2.25 -5.98
C LEU A 54 1.18 3.26 -6.60
N THR A 55 0.26 3.82 -5.80
CA THR A 55 -0.65 4.89 -6.27
C THR A 55 0.15 6.11 -6.73
N ARG A 56 1.17 6.53 -5.98
CA ARG A 56 2.07 7.63 -6.35
C ARG A 56 2.89 7.34 -7.62
N ALA A 57 3.12 6.08 -7.94
CA ALA A 57 3.78 5.66 -9.18
C ALA A 57 2.81 5.61 -10.39
N GLY A 58 1.55 6.01 -10.22
CA GLY A 58 0.56 6.13 -11.30
C GLY A 58 -0.28 4.86 -11.54
N PHE A 59 -0.27 3.91 -10.61
CA PHE A 59 -1.16 2.75 -10.68
C PHE A 59 -2.52 3.08 -10.06
N ASP A 60 -3.60 2.62 -10.69
CA ASP A 60 -4.94 2.63 -10.11
C ASP A 60 -5.03 1.54 -9.04
N CYS A 61 -5.02 1.94 -7.77
CA CYS A 61 -4.95 1.03 -6.63
C CYS A 61 -6.20 1.14 -5.76
N THR A 62 -6.78 -0.01 -5.43
CA THR A 62 -7.82 -0.15 -4.40
C THR A 62 -7.27 -1.03 -3.28
N GLY A 63 -7.65 -0.77 -2.04
CA GLY A 63 -7.27 -1.62 -0.91
C GLY A 63 -8.35 -1.66 0.16
N PHE A 64 -8.35 -2.72 0.95
CA PHE A 64 -9.24 -2.87 2.10
C PHE A 64 -8.52 -3.57 3.26
N ASP A 65 -8.95 -3.25 4.48
CA ASP A 65 -8.45 -3.84 5.71
C ASP A 65 -9.59 -3.98 6.73
N LEU A 66 -9.50 -4.95 7.64
CA LEU A 66 -10.46 -5.12 8.72
C LEU A 66 -10.21 -4.14 9.88
N ASN A 67 -9.00 -3.60 9.99
CA ASN A 67 -8.61 -2.69 11.04
C ASN A 67 -8.94 -1.24 10.66
N SER A 68 -10.03 -0.72 11.23
CA SER A 68 -10.46 0.67 11.01
C SER A 68 -9.41 1.70 11.43
N ASN A 69 -8.60 1.44 12.46
CA ASN A 69 -7.56 2.36 12.90
C ASN A 69 -6.45 2.51 11.83
N ALA A 70 -6.08 1.40 11.18
CA ALA A 70 -5.14 1.41 10.07
C ALA A 70 -5.73 2.18 8.86
N LEU A 71 -6.99 1.94 8.51
CA LEU A 71 -7.67 2.66 7.43
C LEU A 71 -7.81 4.15 7.70
N ASP A 72 -8.14 4.55 8.92
CA ASP A 72 -8.25 5.97 9.29
C ASP A 72 -6.90 6.67 9.27
N TYR A 73 -5.83 5.96 9.63
CA TYR A 73 -4.46 6.44 9.50
C TYR A 73 -4.04 6.57 8.02
N LEU A 74 -4.32 5.54 7.21
CA LEU A 74 -4.07 5.54 5.78
C LEU A 74 -4.79 6.71 5.09
N LYS A 75 -6.08 6.94 5.36
CA LYS A 75 -6.85 8.06 4.80
C LYS A 75 -6.25 9.42 5.12
N LYS A 76 -5.71 9.61 6.33
CA LYS A 76 -5.04 10.86 6.72
C LYS A 76 -3.73 11.08 5.95
N ASN A 77 -3.03 10.01 5.59
CA ASN A 77 -1.76 10.07 4.85
C ASN A 77 -1.97 10.11 3.32
N CYS A 78 -3.09 9.58 2.84
CA CYS A 78 -3.56 9.65 1.48
C CYS A 78 -4.33 10.95 1.23
N ASN A 79 -3.64 12.09 1.14
CA ASN A 79 -4.15 13.25 0.39
C ASN A 79 -4.02 13.01 -1.12
N ILE A 80 -4.46 11.85 -1.60
CA ILE A 80 -4.56 11.59 -3.04
C ILE A 80 -6.00 11.93 -3.40
N THR A 81 -6.19 13.19 -3.81
CA THR A 81 -7.36 13.63 -4.54
C THR A 81 -7.54 12.68 -5.73
N GLY A 82 -8.63 11.91 -5.68
CA GLY A 82 -9.23 11.39 -6.92
C GLY A 82 -9.72 12.53 -7.79
#